data_AF-A0A367IMY4-F1
#
_entry.id   AF-A0A367IMY4-F1
#
_cell.length_a   1.000
_cell.length_b   1.000
_cell.length_c   1.000
_cell.angle_alpha   90.00
_cell.angle_beta   90.00
_cell.angle_gamma   90.00
#
_symmetry.space_group_name_H-M   'P 1'
#
loop_
_entity.id
_entity.type
_entity.pdbx_description
1 polymer ?
#
loop_
_entity_poly.entity_id
_entity_poly.type
_entity_poly.pdbx_seq_one_letter_code
_entity_poly.pdbx_strand_id
1 'polypeptide(L)'
;CLLTLLDSPLNKSGHLEVYIHTANGVVIKINPACRIPRTIKRFSGLMVQLLERGSIKGDVEGNVTLLEIVPSPVQKYFPADSKILALSCNAAKVKMYDYFKKLPEGKPVVIAVGAMAKGPDSFADAYAKEKIGISQYALSASVACGKVCCAFEDLWDIM
;
A
#
# COMPACT_ATOMS: atom_id res chain seq x y z
N CYS A 1 -8.06 -2.03 -4.34
CA CYS A 1 -6.83 -1.46 -3.74
C CYS A 1 -5.74 -1.30 -4.78
N LEU A 2 -5.13 -2.37 -5.29
CA LEU A 2 -3.98 -2.27 -6.20
C LEU A 2 -4.24 -1.42 -7.45
N LEU A 3 -5.39 -1.60 -8.11
CA LEU A 3 -5.76 -0.76 -9.25
C LEU A 3 -5.84 0.72 -8.85
N THR A 4 -6.50 1.03 -7.72
CA THR A 4 -6.61 2.40 -7.19
C THR A 4 -5.24 3.00 -6.87
N LEU A 5 -4.33 2.23 -6.28
CA LEU A 5 -2.98 2.68 -5.93
C LEU A 5 -2.10 2.89 -7.15
N LEU A 6 -2.11 1.97 -8.12
CA LEU A 6 -1.19 2.02 -9.27
C LEU A 6 -1.66 2.95 -10.40
N ASP A 7 -2.97 3.23 -10.45
CA ASP A 7 -3.55 4.21 -11.37
C ASP A 7 -3.53 5.64 -10.79
N SER A 8 -3.15 5.86 -9.52
CA SER A 8 -3.12 7.20 -8.92
C SER A 8 -1.99 8.07 -9.48
N PRO A 9 -2.20 9.41 -9.60
CA PRO A 9 -1.14 10.36 -9.91
C PRO A 9 0.10 10.18 -9.03
N LEU A 10 -0.10 9.91 -7.72
CA LEU A 10 0.97 9.65 -6.76
C LEU A 10 1.92 8.52 -7.18
N ASN A 11 1.40 7.46 -7.79
CA ASN A 11 2.22 6.37 -8.32
C ASN A 11 2.91 6.78 -9.63
N LYS A 12 2.22 7.53 -10.50
CA LYS A 12 2.78 7.98 -11.79
C LYS A 12 3.90 9.00 -11.60
N SER A 13 3.87 9.79 -10.53
CA SER A 13 4.94 10.72 -10.15
C SER A 13 6.12 10.03 -9.46
N GLY A 14 6.07 8.72 -9.20
CA GLY A 14 7.16 7.96 -8.57
C GLY A 14 7.25 8.12 -7.05
N HIS A 15 6.18 8.57 -6.39
CA HIS A 15 6.14 8.81 -4.94
C HIS A 15 5.38 7.72 -4.16
N LEU A 16 5.06 6.60 -4.79
CA LEU A 16 4.38 5.48 -4.17
C LEU A 16 5.15 4.17 -4.35
N GLU A 17 5.33 3.45 -3.25
CA GLU A 17 5.79 2.07 -3.25
C GLU A 17 4.74 1.19 -2.57
N VAL A 18 4.44 0.02 -3.16
CA VAL A 18 3.35 -0.84 -2.70
C VAL A 18 3.88 -2.22 -2.32
N TYR A 19 3.51 -2.64 -1.11
CA TYR A 19 3.77 -3.98 -0.59
C TYR A 19 2.45 -4.67 -0.25
N ILE A 20 2.36 -5.97 -0.53
CA ILE A 20 1.27 -6.83 -0.04
C ILE A 20 1.84 -7.72 1.06
N HIS A 21 1.20 -7.72 2.22
CA HIS A 21 1.45 -8.69 3.27
C HIS A 21 0.25 -9.62 3.38
N THR A 22 0.47 -10.91 3.09
CA THR A 22 -0.58 -11.92 3.15
C THR A 22 -0.77 -12.45 4.58
N ALA A 23 -1.92 -13.07 4.86
CA ALA A 23 -2.19 -13.69 6.15
C ALA A 23 -1.20 -14.83 6.50
N ASN A 24 -0.60 -15.46 5.49
CA ASN A 24 0.40 -16.52 5.66
C ASN A 24 1.84 -15.98 5.83
N GLY A 25 2.00 -14.65 6.01
CA GLY A 25 3.30 -14.04 6.25
C GLY A 25 4.17 -13.84 5.00
N VAL A 26 3.64 -14.08 3.79
CA VAL A 26 4.33 -13.78 2.54
C VAL A 26 4.27 -12.28 2.27
N VAL A 27 5.43 -11.67 1.98
CA VAL A 27 5.55 -10.27 1.58
C VAL A 27 5.84 -10.20 0.08
N ILE A 28 5.03 -9.43 -0.65
CA ILE A 28 5.17 -9.22 -2.08
C ILE A 28 5.48 -7.75 -2.31
N LYS A 29 6.61 -7.46 -2.96
CA LYS A 29 6.96 -6.14 -3.47
C LYS A 29 6.38 -5.97 -4.87
N ILE A 30 5.75 -4.82 -5.12
CA ILE A 30 5.20 -4.47 -6.43
C ILE A 30 5.99 -3.30 -7.01
N ASN A 31 6.45 -3.49 -8.24
CA ASN A 31 7.08 -2.42 -9.01
C ASN A 31 6.04 -1.36 -9.44
N PRO A 32 6.29 -0.06 -9.26
CA PRO A 32 5.40 1.02 -9.68
C PRO A 32 4.98 0.98 -11.17
N ALA A 33 5.85 0.42 -12.03
CA ALA A 33 5.57 0.24 -13.47
C ALA A 33 4.64 -0.95 -13.78
N CYS A 34 4.29 -1.78 -12.78
CA CYS A 34 3.47 -2.96 -12.97
C CYS A 34 2.04 -2.59 -13.40
N ARG A 35 1.58 -3.19 -14.51
CA ARG A 35 0.18 -3.09 -14.97
C ARG A 35 -0.61 -4.28 -14.45
N ILE A 36 -1.32 -4.08 -13.35
CA ILE A 36 -2.15 -5.14 -12.75
C ILE A 36 -3.35 -5.46 -13.64
N PRO A 37 -3.63 -6.76 -13.93
CA PRO A 37 -4.80 -7.16 -14.68
C PRO A 37 -6.10 -6.67 -14.04
N ARG A 38 -6.98 -6.05 -14.84
CA ARG A 38 -8.26 -5.47 -14.38
C ARG A 38 -9.35 -6.52 -14.12
N THR A 39 -9.20 -7.74 -14.63
CA THR A 39 -10.16 -8.82 -14.42
C THR A 39 -9.65 -9.80 -13.36
N ILE A 40 -10.54 -10.25 -12.48
CA ILE A 40 -10.16 -11.12 -11.37
C ILE A 40 -9.55 -12.44 -11.88
N LYS A 41 -10.07 -13.02 -12.97
CA LYS A 41 -9.55 -14.27 -13.55
C LYS A 41 -8.08 -14.15 -13.96
N ARG A 42 -7.71 -13.03 -14.61
CA ARG A 42 -6.31 -12.79 -15.02
C ARG A 42 -5.43 -12.44 -13.82
N PHE A 43 -5.97 -11.67 -12.87
CA PHE A 43 -5.27 -11.35 -11.62
C PHE A 43 -4.94 -12.60 -10.81
N SER A 44 -5.89 -13.52 -10.67
CA SER A 44 -5.67 -14.80 -9.99
C SER A 44 -4.60 -15.63 -10.67
N GLY A 45 -4.60 -15.72 -12.02
CA GLY A 45 -3.54 -16.41 -12.76
C GLY A 45 -2.15 -15.81 -12.52
N LEU A 46 -2.05 -14.48 -12.50
CA LEU A 46 -0.80 -13.78 -12.17
C LEU A 46 -0.32 -14.08 -10.74
N MET A 47 -1.22 -14.10 -9.76
CA MET A 47 -0.88 -14.41 -8.37
C MET A 47 -0.44 -15.87 -8.18
N VAL A 48 -1.07 -16.82 -8.87
CA VAL A 48 -0.65 -18.22 -8.88
C VAL A 48 0.78 -18.33 -9.44
N GLN A 49 1.02 -17.71 -10.60
CA GLN A 49 2.34 -17.71 -11.23
C GLN A 49 3.42 -17.08 -10.32
N LEU A 50 3.07 -16.01 -9.59
CA LEU A 50 3.97 -15.37 -8.63
C LEU A 50 4.33 -16.31 -7.48
N LEU A 51 3.35 -17.04 -6.94
CA LEU A 51 3.57 -17.99 -5.84
C LEU A 51 4.38 -19.22 -6.29
N GLU A 52 4.21 -19.67 -7.54
CA GLU A 52 4.99 -20.79 -8.10
C GLU A 52 6.44 -20.41 -8.40
N ARG A 53 6.68 -19.21 -8.95
CA ARG A 53 8.00 -18.80 -9.45
C ARG A 53 8.78 -17.91 -8.50
N GLY A 54 8.14 -17.34 -7.49
CA GLY A 54 8.73 -16.35 -6.57
C GLY A 54 8.86 -14.94 -7.15
N SER A 55 8.89 -14.78 -8.47
CA SER A 55 8.95 -13.47 -9.13
C SER A 55 8.29 -13.47 -10.51
N ILE A 56 7.85 -12.30 -10.95
CA ILE A 56 7.30 -12.05 -12.29
C ILE A 56 8.13 -10.95 -12.94
N LYS A 57 8.65 -11.24 -14.13
CA LYS A 57 9.43 -10.30 -14.95
C LYS A 57 8.54 -9.65 -16.01
N GLY A 58 8.82 -8.39 -16.35
CA GLY A 58 7.99 -7.57 -17.23
C GLY A 58 8.40 -7.59 -18.70
N ASP A 59 9.67 -7.88 -18.97
CA ASP A 59 10.27 -7.93 -20.29
C ASP A 59 10.66 -9.36 -20.67
N VAL A 60 10.76 -9.61 -21.98
CA VAL A 60 11.21 -10.90 -22.53
C VAL A 60 12.66 -11.17 -22.16
N GLU A 61 13.48 -10.12 -22.04
CA GLU A 61 14.88 -10.19 -21.62
C GLU A 61 15.06 -10.37 -20.11
N GLY A 62 14.04 -10.06 -19.32
CA GLY A 62 13.99 -10.33 -17.89
C GLY A 62 14.80 -9.39 -17.00
N ASN A 63 15.06 -8.17 -17.45
CA ASN A 63 15.78 -7.12 -16.72
C ASN A 63 14.91 -6.42 -15.67
N VAL A 64 13.59 -6.42 -15.81
CA VAL A 64 12.68 -5.72 -14.87
C VAL A 64 11.78 -6.70 -14.13
N THR A 65 11.98 -6.83 -12.83
CA THR A 65 11.06 -7.55 -11.95
C THR A 65 9.85 -6.68 -11.61
N LEU A 66 8.65 -7.14 -11.95
CA LEU A 66 7.39 -6.44 -11.71
C LEU A 66 6.76 -6.80 -10.37
N LEU A 67 6.78 -8.09 -10.01
CA LEU A 67 6.33 -8.57 -8.71
C LEU A 67 7.39 -9.53 -8.16
N GLU A 68 7.69 -9.42 -6.88
CA GLU A 68 8.69 -10.24 -6.22
C GLU A 68 8.23 -10.63 -4.83
N ILE A 69 8.35 -11.92 -4.49
CA ILE A 69 8.23 -12.38 -3.12
C ILE A 69 9.54 -12.08 -2.41
N VAL A 70 9.47 -11.27 -1.36
CA VAL A 70 10.63 -10.81 -0.61
C VAL A 70 10.65 -11.39 0.80
N PRO A 71 11.84 -11.61 1.41
CA PRO A 71 11.93 -12.18 2.75
C PRO A 71 11.23 -11.35 3.84
N SER A 72 10.45 -12.03 4.66
CA SER A 72 9.80 -11.42 5.82
C SER A 72 10.81 -10.98 6.90
N PRO A 73 10.45 -10.00 7.76
CA PRO A 73 9.16 -9.31 7.83
C PRO A 73 9.17 -7.98 7.04
N VAL A 74 8.00 -7.45 6.70
CA VAL A 74 7.84 -6.29 5.79
C VAL A 74 8.56 -5.03 6.26
N GLN A 75 8.78 -4.89 7.58
CA GLN A 75 9.45 -3.75 8.21
C GLN A 75 10.88 -3.54 7.71
N LYS A 76 11.54 -4.60 7.21
CA LYS A 76 12.89 -4.51 6.63
C LYS A 76 12.95 -3.60 5.40
N TYR A 77 11.82 -3.39 4.74
CA TYR A 77 11.71 -2.58 3.54
C TYR A 77 11.20 -1.17 3.80
N PHE A 78 10.93 -0.80 5.05
CA PHE A 78 10.49 0.55 5.37
C PHE A 78 11.68 1.51 5.29
N PRO A 79 11.50 2.70 4.69
CA PRO A 79 12.52 3.74 4.73
C PRO A 79 12.89 4.12 6.18
N ALA A 80 14.14 4.52 6.37
CA ALA A 80 14.61 5.05 7.64
C ALA A 80 13.80 6.30 8.06
N ASP A 81 13.62 6.48 9.37
CA ASP A 81 12.86 7.58 9.96
C ASP A 81 11.40 7.73 9.49
N SER A 82 10.83 6.65 8.92
CA SER A 82 9.45 6.67 8.45
C SER A 82 8.44 6.76 9.59
N LYS A 83 7.37 7.54 9.37
CA LYS A 83 6.18 7.52 10.21
C LYS A 83 5.31 6.36 9.76
N ILE A 84 5.10 5.39 10.66
CA ILE A 84 4.35 4.17 10.37
C ILE A 84 2.97 4.25 11.02
N LEU A 85 1.94 4.26 10.18
CA LEU A 85 0.53 4.42 10.56
C LEU A 85 -0.27 3.20 10.11
N ALA A 86 -1.33 2.88 10.84
CA ALA A 86 -2.34 1.93 10.39
C ALA A 86 -3.71 2.60 10.31
N LEU A 87 -4.46 2.31 9.25
CA LEU A 87 -5.82 2.78 9.12
C LEU A 87 -6.76 1.86 9.90
N SER A 88 -7.59 2.44 10.76
CA SER A 88 -8.59 1.71 11.54
C SER A 88 -9.89 2.48 11.62
N CYS A 89 -11.01 1.76 11.50
CA CYS A 89 -12.33 2.35 11.68
C CYS A 89 -12.65 2.67 13.15
N ASN A 90 -11.97 2.02 14.09
CA ASN A 90 -12.18 2.19 15.52
C ASN A 90 -11.21 3.20 16.17
N ALA A 91 -10.22 3.68 15.42
CA ALA A 91 -9.27 4.68 15.89
C ALA A 91 -9.83 6.11 15.88
N ALA A 92 -9.15 7.02 16.60
CA ALA A 92 -9.48 8.43 16.65
C ALA A 92 -9.53 9.03 15.23
N LYS A 93 -10.58 9.82 14.97
CA LYS A 93 -10.81 10.39 13.65
C LYS A 93 -9.96 11.63 13.44
N VAL A 94 -9.29 11.68 12.29
CA VAL A 94 -8.44 12.80 11.90
C VAL A 94 -8.87 13.33 10.55
N LYS A 95 -8.76 14.65 10.38
CA LYS A 95 -8.79 15.27 9.04
C LYS A 95 -7.44 15.05 8.40
N MET A 96 -7.41 14.29 7.29
CA MET A 96 -6.16 13.83 6.67
C MET A 96 -5.22 14.99 6.31
N TYR A 97 -5.72 16.06 5.70
CA TYR A 97 -4.91 17.21 5.32
C TYR A 97 -4.22 17.86 6.53
N ASP A 98 -4.98 18.18 7.58
CA ASP A 98 -4.44 18.77 8.81
C ASP A 98 -3.47 17.84 9.54
N TYR A 99 -3.70 16.53 9.47
CA TYR A 99 -2.86 15.52 10.10
C TYR A 99 -1.52 15.39 9.38
N PHE A 100 -1.55 15.16 8.06
CA PHE A 100 -0.34 14.95 7.25
C PHE A 100 0.48 16.24 7.11
N LYS A 101 -0.14 17.42 7.08
CA LYS A 101 0.56 18.72 7.09
C LYS A 101 1.41 18.96 8.34
N LYS A 102 1.07 18.32 9.47
CA LYS A 102 1.86 18.40 10.71
C LYS A 102 3.06 17.46 10.72
N LEU A 103 3.14 16.51 9.79
CA LEU A 103 4.30 15.63 9.69
C LEU A 103 5.50 16.44 9.17
N PRO A 104 6.73 16.13 9.63
CA PRO A 104 7.91 16.81 9.14
C PRO A 104 8.07 16.61 7.63
N GLU A 105 8.38 17.68 6.92
CA GLU A 105 8.62 17.64 5.47
C GLU A 105 9.77 16.67 5.15
N GLY A 106 9.64 15.99 4.00
CA GLY A 106 10.64 15.04 3.50
C GLY A 106 10.70 13.69 4.23
N LYS A 107 9.91 13.46 5.28
CA LYS A 107 9.87 12.15 5.95
C LYS A 107 8.95 11.17 5.24
N PRO A 108 9.43 9.95 4.93
CA PRO A 108 8.58 8.91 4.34
C PRO A 108 7.44 8.52 5.29
N VAL A 109 6.27 8.24 4.73
CA VAL A 109 5.10 7.78 5.49
C VAL A 109 4.72 6.38 5.01
N VAL A 110 4.64 5.44 5.94
CA VAL A 110 4.17 4.08 5.70
C VAL A 110 2.75 3.96 6.22
N ILE A 111 1.81 3.58 5.34
CA ILE A 111 0.39 3.45 5.69
C ILE A 111 -0.04 2.00 5.49
N ALA A 112 -0.31 1.33 6.60
CA ALA A 112 -0.84 -0.03 6.61
C ALA A 112 -2.36 0.00 6.46
N VAL A 113 -2.87 -0.69 5.45
CA VAL A 113 -4.31 -0.80 5.16
C VAL A 113 -4.73 -2.25 5.24
N GLY A 114 -5.75 -2.55 6.05
CA GLY A 114 -6.30 -3.88 6.19
C GLY A 114 -7.08 -4.31 4.94
N ALA A 115 -6.50 -5.21 4.14
CA ALA A 115 -7.15 -5.80 2.97
C ALA A 115 -7.98 -7.05 3.34
N MET A 116 -8.85 -6.92 4.35
CA MET A 116 -9.68 -8.01 4.89
C MET A 116 -11.16 -7.67 4.76
N ALA A 117 -12.03 -8.67 4.64
CA ALA A 117 -13.48 -8.45 4.57
C ALA A 117 -14.06 -7.99 5.91
N LYS A 118 -13.68 -8.67 6.99
CA LYS A 118 -14.00 -8.36 8.39
C LYS A 118 -12.87 -8.91 9.26
N GLY A 119 -12.65 -8.28 10.41
CA GLY A 119 -11.67 -8.73 11.39
C GLY A 119 -11.26 -7.59 12.31
N PRO A 120 -10.52 -7.90 13.39
CA PRO A 120 -9.90 -6.87 14.19
C PRO A 120 -8.83 -6.13 13.38
N ASP A 121 -8.69 -4.83 13.62
CA ASP A 121 -7.66 -3.99 13.01
C ASP A 121 -6.28 -4.20 13.67
N SER A 122 -5.89 -5.45 13.96
CA SER A 122 -4.63 -5.82 14.62
C SER A 122 -3.51 -6.24 13.65
N PHE A 123 -3.77 -6.19 12.34
CA PHE A 123 -2.88 -6.64 11.26
C PHE A 123 -1.52 -5.92 11.20
N ALA A 124 -1.40 -4.76 11.84
CA ALA A 124 -0.20 -3.93 11.83
C ALA A 124 0.34 -3.59 13.23
N ASP A 125 -0.22 -4.17 14.30
CA ASP A 125 0.10 -3.78 15.69
C ASP A 125 1.55 -4.06 16.05
N ALA A 126 2.18 -5.02 15.36
CA ALA A 126 3.58 -5.35 15.51
C ALA A 126 4.55 -4.27 15.01
N TYR A 127 4.10 -3.28 14.22
CA TYR A 127 4.99 -2.28 13.61
C TYR A 127 4.40 -0.88 13.44
N ALA A 128 3.08 -0.72 13.39
CA ALA A 128 2.45 0.58 13.33
C ALA A 128 2.60 1.29 14.69
N LYS A 129 3.10 2.53 14.65
CA LYS A 129 3.28 3.35 15.85
C LYS A 129 1.97 3.99 16.30
N GLU A 130 1.02 4.15 15.38
CA GLU A 130 -0.23 4.85 15.61
C GLU A 130 -1.33 4.31 14.68
N LYS A 131 -2.58 4.29 15.17
CA LYS A 131 -3.76 4.01 14.36
C LYS A 131 -4.58 5.28 14.20
N ILE A 132 -5.02 5.55 12.98
CA ILE A 132 -5.87 6.70 12.67
C ILE A 132 -7.12 6.28 11.89
N GLY A 133 -8.22 6.98 12.14
CA GLY A 133 -9.45 6.84 11.36
C GLY A 133 -9.64 8.04 10.43
N ILE A 134 -9.89 7.79 9.15
CA ILE A 134 -10.02 8.84 8.12
C ILE A 134 -11.47 9.19 7.75
N SER A 135 -12.44 8.53 8.39
CA SER A 135 -13.87 8.73 8.12
C SER A 135 -14.70 8.26 9.32
N GLN A 136 -15.84 8.92 9.56
CA GLN A 136 -16.85 8.48 10.53
C GLN A 136 -17.59 7.22 10.05
N TYR A 137 -17.60 6.97 8.73
CA TYR A 137 -18.20 5.79 8.12
C TYR A 137 -17.17 4.70 7.86
N ALA A 138 -17.60 3.44 7.89
CA ALA A 138 -16.80 2.31 7.44
C ALA A 138 -16.47 2.47 5.95
N LEU A 139 -15.19 2.38 5.61
CA LEU A 139 -14.71 2.49 4.23
C LEU A 139 -14.22 1.14 3.74
N SER A 140 -14.40 0.87 2.45
CA SER A 140 -13.65 -0.22 1.82
C SER A 140 -12.16 0.14 1.79
N ALA A 141 -11.30 -0.87 1.83
CA ALA A 141 -9.86 -0.67 1.75
C ALA A 141 -9.46 0.12 0.49
N SER A 142 -10.17 -0.07 -0.64
CA SER A 142 -9.88 0.66 -1.88
C SER A 142 -10.19 2.15 -1.77
N VAL A 143 -11.31 2.52 -1.13
CA VAL A 143 -11.67 3.93 -0.90
C VAL A 143 -10.71 4.56 0.10
N ALA A 144 -10.29 3.82 1.12
CA ALA A 144 -9.30 4.29 2.08
C ALA A 144 -7.94 4.58 1.40
N CYS A 145 -7.45 3.67 0.56
CA CYS A 145 -6.26 3.88 -0.28
C CYS A 145 -6.41 5.13 -1.16
N GLY A 146 -7.52 5.27 -1.89
CA GLY A 146 -7.73 6.42 -2.77
C GLY A 146 -7.76 7.75 -2.02
N LYS A 147 -8.46 7.81 -0.87
CA LYS A 147 -8.49 9.01 -0.02
C LYS A 147 -7.12 9.41 0.50
N VAL A 148 -6.29 8.43 0.85
CA VAL A 148 -4.90 8.67 1.26
C VAL A 148 -4.08 9.20 0.09
N CYS A 149 -4.17 8.59 -1.09
CA CYS A 149 -3.47 9.07 -2.28
C CYS A 149 -3.83 10.52 -2.60
N CYS A 150 -5.13 10.85 -2.69
CA CYS A 150 -5.57 12.22 -2.95
C CYS A 150 -5.08 13.21 -1.90
N ALA A 151 -5.04 12.82 -0.62
CA ALA A 151 -4.53 13.71 0.42
C ALA A 151 -3.03 14.03 0.25
N PHE A 152 -2.22 13.06 -0.21
CA PHE A 152 -0.81 13.30 -0.52
C PHE A 152 -0.62 14.06 -1.83
N GLU A 153 -1.45 13.78 -2.83
CA GLU A 153 -1.47 14.52 -4.10
C GLU A 153 -1.71 16.01 -3.85
N ASP A 154 -2.71 16.36 -3.04
CA ASP A 154 -3.00 17.75 -2.65
C ASP A 154 -1.87 18.40 -1.82
N LEU A 155 -1.18 17.63 -0.98
CA LEU A 155 -0.11 18.15 -0.12
C LEU A 155 1.21 18.35 -0.86
N TRP A 156 1.46 17.56 -1.89
CA TRP A 156 2.69 17.56 -2.67
C TRP A 156 2.54 18.24 -4.03
N ASP A 157 1.39 18.87 -4.29
CA ASP A 157 1.07 19.57 -5.53
C ASP A 157 1.23 18.68 -6.78
N ILE A 158 0.74 17.44 -6.68
CA ILE A 158 0.76 16.44 -7.75
C ILE A 158 -0.62 16.43 -8.41
N MET A 159 -0.68 16.80 -9.70
CA MET A 159 -1.89 16.83 -10.53
C MET A 159 -1.93 15.69 -11.54
#